data_AF-A0A523AKY7-F1
#
_entry.id   AF-A0A523AKY7-F1
#
_cell.length_a   1.000
_cell.length_b   1.000
_cell.length_c   1.000
_cell.angle_alpha   90.00
_cell.angle_beta   90.00
_cell.angle_gamma   90.00
#
_symmetry.space_group_name_H-M   'P 1'
#
loop_
_entity.id
_entity.type
_entity.pdbx_description
1 polymer ?
#
loop_
_entity_poly.entity_id
_entity_poly.type
_entity_poly.pdbx_seq_one_letter_code
_entity_poly.pdbx_strand_id
1 'polypeptide(L)' 'MGEVVEGWKMFAELANQNEAAKKLMQGWDKVVQFVVEGEDPKEFYLEFKGGQVTFNVGKHPSPAFTMIGNKDIMWKLLTR' A
#
# COMPACT_ATOMS: atom_id res chain seq x y z
N MET A 1 9.05 9.75 -6.31
CA MET A 1 9.31 8.83 -5.17
C MET A 1 10.06 7.64 -5.74
N GLY A 2 10.64 6.78 -4.90
CA GLY A 2 11.31 5.59 -5.42
C GLY A 2 10.34 4.44 -5.73
N GLU A 3 10.87 3.36 -6.30
CA GLU A 3 10.09 2.45 -7.15
C GLU A 3 8.99 1.69 -6.41
N VAL A 4 9.26 1.25 -5.18
CA VAL A 4 8.26 0.54 -4.37
C VAL A 4 7.12 1.47 -4.04
N VAL A 5 7.43 2.72 -3.68
CA VAL A 5 6.41 3.73 -3.33
C VAL A 5 5.54 4.07 -4.53
N GLU A 6 6.15 4.37 -5.68
CA GLU A 6 5.41 4.67 -6.92
C GLU A 6 4.56 3.45 -7.36
N GLY A 7 5.10 2.24 -7.22
CA GLY A 7 4.38 1.02 -7.53
C GLY A 7 3.13 0.81 -6.66
N TRP A 8 3.24 1.00 -5.34
CA TRP A 8 2.10 0.89 -4.43
C TRP A 8 1.07 2.02 -4.62
N LYS A 9 1.53 3.23 -4.97
CA LYS A 9 0.64 4.32 -5.38
C LYS A 9 -0.14 3.94 -6.64
N MET A 10 0.55 3.43 -7.67
CA MET A 10 -0.08 2.97 -8.90
C MET A 10 -1.05 1.81 -8.65
N PHE A 11 -0.72 0.88 -7.76
CA PHE A 11 -1.65 -0.17 -7.31
C PHE A 11 -2.94 0.43 -6.76
N ALA A 12 -2.85 1.43 -5.87
CA ALA A 12 -4.04 2.05 -5.30
C ALA A 12 -4.94 2.72 -6.35
N GLU A 13 -4.33 3.42 -7.31
CA GLU A 13 -5.04 4.04 -8.44
C GLU A 13 -5.75 2.99 -9.32
N LEU A 14 -5.05 1.93 -9.71
CA LEU A 14 -5.60 0.86 -10.55
C LEU A 14 -6.67 0.03 -9.84
N ALA A 15 -6.48 -0.26 -8.55
CA ALA A 15 -7.45 -1.01 -7.75
C ALA A 15 -8.78 -0.26 -7.65
N ASN A 16 -8.75 1.07 -7.54
CA ASN A 16 -9.95 1.91 -7.54
C ASN A 16 -10.61 2.04 -8.92
N GLN A 17 -9.93 1.71 -10.01
CA GLN A 17 -10.50 1.73 -11.36
C GLN A 17 -11.05 0.36 -11.77
N ASN A 18 -10.78 -0.69 -11.00
CA ASN A 18 -11.16 -2.05 -11.32
C ASN A 18 -12.30 -2.56 -10.42
N GLU A 19 -13.47 -2.83 -10.99
CA GLU A 19 -14.65 -3.28 -10.25
C GLU A 19 -14.47 -4.65 -9.57
N ALA A 20 -13.66 -5.55 -10.13
CA ALA A 20 -13.35 -6.82 -9.48
C ALA A 20 -12.44 -6.59 -8.25
N ALA A 21 -11.43 -5.73 -8.36
CA ALA A 21 -10.57 -5.37 -7.24
C ALA A 21 -11.35 -4.69 -6.11
N LYS A 22 -12.22 -3.73 -6.45
CA LYS A 22 -13.13 -3.09 -5.48
C LYS A 22 -13.95 -4.10 -4.70
N LYS A 23 -14.55 -5.09 -5.37
CA LYS A 23 -15.32 -6.16 -4.75
C LYS A 23 -14.46 -7.02 -3.81
N LEU A 24 -13.22 -7.32 -4.18
CA LEU A 24 -12.30 -8.06 -3.31
C LEU A 24 -11.90 -7.27 -2.06
N MET A 25 -11.83 -5.93 -2.16
CA MET A 25 -11.54 -5.05 -1.04
C MET A 25 -12.77 -4.75 -0.16
N GLN A 26 -13.99 -5.13 -0.57
CA GLN A 26 -15.19 -4.93 0.24
C GLN A 26 -15.14 -5.77 1.53
N GLY A 27 -15.45 -5.12 2.66
CA GLY A 27 -15.41 -5.75 3.98
C GLY A 27 -14.01 -5.87 4.58
N TRP A 28 -12.97 -5.47 3.84
CA TRP A 28 -11.60 -5.40 4.36
C TRP A 28 -11.19 -3.96 4.67
N ASP A 29 -11.83 -3.40 5.70
CA ASP A 29 -11.55 -2.04 6.17
C ASP A 29 -10.35 -2.03 7.11
N LYS A 30 -9.14 -1.93 6.55
CA LYS A 30 -7.87 -2.01 7.28
C LYS A 30 -6.87 -0.98 6.76
N VAL A 31 -5.96 -0.57 7.63
CA VAL A 31 -4.79 0.23 7.26
C VAL A 31 -3.54 -0.65 7.30
N VAL A 32 -2.79 -0.66 6.20
CA VAL A 32 -1.51 -1.37 6.10
C VAL A 32 -0.38 -0.34 6.04
N GLN A 33 0.48 -0.36 7.05
CA GLN A 33 1.68 0.48 7.09
C GLN A 33 2.85 -0.23 6.41
N PHE A 34 3.66 0.52 5.67
CA PHE A 34 4.91 0.08 5.09
C PHE A 34 6.08 0.87 5.68
N VAL A 35 7.18 0.17 5.95
CA VAL A 35 8.49 0.73 6.29
C VAL A 35 9.52 0.05 5.40
N VAL A 36 10.01 0.77 4.38
CA VAL A 36 10.85 0.22 3.31
C VAL A 36 12.26 0.79 3.39
N GLU A 37 13.23 -0.04 3.79
CA GLU A 37 14.63 0.36 3.83
C GLU A 37 15.20 0.53 2.42
N GLY A 38 15.95 1.63 2.20
CA GLY A 38 16.52 1.96 0.90
C GLY A 38 15.54 2.63 -0.07
N GLU A 39 14.39 3.11 0.42
CA GLU A 39 13.35 3.74 -0.38
C GLU A 39 13.05 5.17 0.10
N ASP A 40 12.56 6.02 -0.82
CA ASP A 40 12.16 7.39 -0.53
C ASP A 40 10.74 7.71 -1.06
N PRO A 41 9.75 7.97 -0.18
CA PRO A 41 9.81 7.92 1.29
C PRO A 41 9.98 6.50 1.85
N LYS A 42 10.64 6.40 3.02
CA LYS A 42 10.77 5.16 3.78
C LYS A 42 9.44 4.67 4.35
N GLU A 43 8.55 5.57 4.73
CA GLU A 43 7.27 5.24 5.37
C GLU A 43 6.09 5.74 4.53
N PHE A 44 5.13 4.86 4.27
CA PHE A 44 3.86 5.15 3.63
C PHE A 44 2.82 4.11 4.08
N TYR A 45 1.55 4.36 3.83
CA TYR A 45 0.48 3.42 4.15
C TYR A 45 -0.63 3.42 3.10
N LEU A 46 -1.33 2.29 3.06
CA LEU A 46 -2.57 2.13 2.31
C LEU A 46 -3.73 2.03 3.30
N GLU A 47 -4.75 2.85 3.11
CA GLU A 47 -6.02 2.76 3.84
C GLU A 47 -7.07 2.13 2.92
N PHE A 48 -7.56 0.96 3.31
CA PHE A 48 -8.64 0.27 2.63
C PHE A 48 -9.94 0.54 3.38
N LYS A 49 -10.97 1.00 2.66
CA LYS A 49 -12.26 1.33 3.25
C LYS A 49 -13.38 1.26 2.22
N GLY A 50 -14.43 0.49 2.52
CA GLY A 50 -15.63 0.42 1.67
C GLY A 50 -15.35 -0.04 0.24
N GLY A 51 -14.34 -0.90 0.05
CA GLY A 51 -13.93 -1.36 -1.28
C GLY A 51 -13.09 -0.35 -2.08
N GLN A 52 -12.57 0.70 -1.45
CA GLN A 52 -11.60 1.63 -2.04
C GLN A 52 -10.29 1.59 -1.27
N VAL A 53 -9.21 2.04 -1.90
CA VAL A 53 -7.88 2.14 -1.29
C VAL A 53 -7.28 3.53 -1.50
N THR A 54 -6.72 4.13 -0.45
CA THR A 54 -6.04 5.42 -0.52
C THR A 54 -4.57 5.24 -0.17
N PHE A 55 -3.69 5.77 -1.00
CA PHE A 55 -2.26 5.84 -0.73
C PHE A 55 -1.91 7.13 0.03
N ASN A 56 -1.11 7.01 1.08
CA ASN A 56 -0.68 8.14 1.90
C ASN A 56 0.82 8.02 2.24
N VAL A 57 1.55 9.14 2.17
CA VAL A 57 2.94 9.21 2.62
C VAL A 57 3.00 9.43 4.13
N GLY A 58 3.96 8.78 4.79
CA GLY A 58 4.20 8.91 6.23
C GLY A 58 3.66 7.72 7.03
N LYS A 59 3.35 7.98 8.31
CA LYS A 59 2.99 6.96 9.29
C LYS A 59 1.55 7.13 9.77
N HIS A 60 0.77 6.07 9.69
CA HIS A 60 -0.57 6.03 10.29
C HIS A 60 -0.47 5.80 11.81
N PRO A 61 -1.29 6.48 12.65
CA PRO A 61 -1.20 6.36 14.11
C PRO A 61 -1.62 4.99 14.67
N SER A 62 -2.48 4.25 13.95
CA SER A 62 -2.99 2.95 14.38
C SER A 62 -3.22 2.03 13.17
N PRO A 63 -2.16 1.48 12.55
CA PRO A 63 -2.31 0.54 11.44
C PRO A 63 -2.79 -0.82 11.96
N ALA A 64 -3.46 -1.60 11.11
CA ALA A 64 -3.83 -2.98 11.45
C ALA A 64 -2.59 -3.88 11.57
N PHE A 65 -1.60 -3.63 10.71
CA PHE A 65 -0.26 -4.21 10.79
C PHE A 65 0.73 -3.37 10.00
N THR A 66 2.02 -3.58 10.27
CA THR A 66 3.12 -2.90 9.61
C THR A 66 4.01 -3.92 8.92
N MET A 67 4.25 -3.73 7.62
CA MET A 67 5.20 -4.50 6.84
C MET A 67 6.55 -3.78 6.80
N ILE A 68 7.59 -4.46 7.29
CA ILE A 68 8.95 -3.92 7.39
C ILE A 68 9.88 -4.79 6.55
N GLY A 69 10.69 -4.17 5.70
CA GLY A 69 11.64 -4.88 4.85
C GLY A 69 12.42 -3.95 3.95
N ASN A 70 13.37 -4.51 3.19
CA ASN A 70 14.14 -3.74 2.22
C ASN A 70 13.38 -3.56 0.89
N LYS A 71 13.89 -2.65 0.06
CA LYS A 71 13.38 -2.35 -1.27
C LYS A 71 13.12 -3.61 -2.13
N ASP A 72 14.09 -4.51 -2.21
CA ASP A 72 14.00 -5.70 -3.08
C ASP A 72 12.85 -6.63 -2.69
N ILE A 73 12.67 -6.91 -1.40
CA ILE A 73 11.60 -7.78 -0.90
C ILE A 73 10.24 -7.09 -1.10
N MET A 74 10.16 -5.79 -0.80
CA MET A 74 8.90 -5.05 -0.93
C MET A 74 8.50 -4.84 -2.40
N TRP A 75 9.47 -4.75 -3.31
CA TRP A 75 9.21 -4.72 -4.74
C TRP A 75 8.69 -6.06 -5.25
N LYS A 76 9.28 -7.18 -4.81
CA LYS A 76 8.78 -8.53 -5.12
C LYS A 76 7.37 -8.76 -4.59
N LEU A 77 7.08 -8.32 -3.37
CA LEU A 77 5.73 -8.42 -2.81
C LEU A 77 4.66 -7.78 -3.72
N LEU A 78 5.00 -6.66 -4.37
CA LEU A 78 4.11 -5.99 -5.31
C LEU A 78 4.03 -6.69 -6.69
N THR A 79 5.13 -7.27 -7.15
CA THR A 79 5.29 -7.65 -8.57
C THR A 79 5.38 -9.14 -8.87
N ARG A 80 5.96 -9.96 -7.97
CA ARG A 80 6.05 -11.44 -7.99
C ARG A 80 6.94 -11.99 -6.87
#